data_AF-A0AAN5B1K0-F1
#
_entry.id   AF-A0AAN5B1K0-F1
#
_cell.length_a   1.000
_cell.length_b   1.000
_cell.length_c   1.000
_cell.angle_alpha   90.00
_cell.angle_beta   90.00
_cell.angle_gamma   90.00
#
_symmetry.space_group_name_H-M   'P 1'
#
loop_
_entity.id
_entity.type
_entity.pdbx_description
1 polymer ?
#
loop_
_entity_poly.entity_id
_entity_poly.type
_entity_poly.pdbx_seq_one_letter_code
_entity_poly.pdbx_strand_id
1 'polypeptide(L)'
;MAVLHITDIEAAINHWRARSPSPDGVTLVPELVALAEVYALMVYWHEDEADEAGFPPAAMAAWRAWYETTPDTPCIAICSTSQGDEQCKGCGRSFAEVQHWLAMTPVEKRTVWRRITLESSAWRFNRYAERAAEGSTPAEAKAPA
;
A
#
# COMPACT_ATOMS: atom_id res chain seq x y z
N MET A 1 -8.22 -5.44 -13.34
CA MET A 1 -6.81 -5.76 -13.60
C MET A 1 -6.04 -5.24 -12.41
N ALA A 2 -5.11 -6.01 -11.85
CA ALA A 2 -4.36 -5.58 -10.67
C ALA A 2 -3.29 -4.58 -11.10
N VAL A 3 -3.27 -3.41 -10.47
CA VAL A 3 -2.36 -2.31 -10.84
C VAL A 3 -1.54 -1.87 -9.64
N LEU A 4 -0.31 -1.47 -9.93
CA LEU A 4 0.60 -0.84 -8.99
C LEU A 4 0.55 0.66 -9.21
N HIS A 5 0.17 1.41 -8.18
CA HIS A 5 0.14 2.87 -8.25
C HIS A 5 1.53 3.46 -8.04
N ILE A 6 1.83 4.59 -8.66
CA ILE A 6 3.13 5.26 -8.60
C ILE A 6 3.63 5.47 -7.17
N THR A 7 2.73 5.77 -6.24
CA THR A 7 3.05 5.94 -4.81
C THR A 7 3.56 4.66 -4.14
N ASP A 8 3.14 3.48 -4.60
CA ASP A 8 3.69 2.21 -4.11
C ASP A 8 5.12 2.00 -4.62
N ILE A 9 5.42 2.46 -5.84
CA ILE A 9 6.77 2.44 -6.40
C ILE A 9 7.68 3.40 -5.64
N GLU A 10 7.20 4.61 -5.33
CA GLU A 10 7.91 5.59 -4.51
C GLU A 10 8.22 5.06 -3.10
N ALA A 11 7.23 4.40 -2.47
CA ALA A 11 7.42 3.80 -1.16
C ALA A 11 8.48 2.67 -1.20
N ALA A 12 8.47 1.82 -2.22
CA ALA A 12 9.47 0.79 -2.42
C ALA A 12 10.88 1.37 -2.69
N ILE A 13 10.98 2.43 -3.51
CA ILE A 13 12.22 3.17 -3.75
C ILE A 13 12.79 3.71 -2.44
N ASN A 14 11.95 4.35 -1.62
CA ASN A 14 12.37 4.92 -0.35
C ASN A 14 12.78 3.84 0.66
N HIS A 15 12.13 2.68 0.65
CA HIS A 15 12.56 1.52 1.43
C HIS A 15 14.00 1.10 1.10
N TRP A 16 14.33 0.95 -0.20
CA TRP A 16 15.67 0.57 -0.61
C TRP A 16 16.72 1.65 -0.36
N ARG A 17 16.37 2.94 -0.52
CA ARG A 17 17.25 4.06 -0.14
C ARG A 17 17.61 4.04 1.34
N ALA A 18 16.64 3.76 2.21
CA ALA A 18 16.88 3.67 3.65
C ALA A 18 17.69 2.43 4.04
N ARG A 19 17.39 1.28 3.41
CA ARG A 19 18.03 -0.01 3.69
C ARG A 19 19.46 -0.11 3.15
N SER A 20 19.72 0.49 2.00
CA SER A 20 21.01 0.44 1.31
C SER A 20 21.34 1.82 0.73
N PRO A 21 21.77 2.76 1.60
CA PRO A 21 22.14 4.10 1.16
C PRO A 21 23.28 4.07 0.14
N SER A 22 23.24 5.00 -0.80
CA SER A 22 24.30 5.16 -1.79
C SER A 22 25.62 5.55 -1.11
N PRO A 23 26.73 4.82 -1.36
CA PRO A 23 28.02 5.10 -0.72
C PRO A 23 28.65 6.44 -1.18
N ASP A 24 28.31 6.90 -2.38
CA ASP A 24 28.86 8.08 -3.05
C ASP A 24 27.77 9.10 -3.44
N GLY A 25 26.50 8.82 -3.10
CA GLY A 25 25.35 9.66 -3.43
C GLY A 25 24.81 9.46 -4.86
N VAL A 26 25.40 8.57 -5.67
CA VAL A 26 24.98 8.32 -7.06
C VAL A 26 24.78 6.84 -7.35
N THR A 27 25.64 5.96 -6.82
CA THR A 27 25.58 4.50 -7.03
C THR A 27 24.36 3.92 -6.32
N LEU A 28 23.53 3.19 -7.07
CA LEU A 28 22.31 2.54 -6.58
C LEU A 28 22.48 1.01 -6.58
N VAL A 29 21.84 0.34 -5.62
CA VAL A 29 21.75 -1.13 -5.61
C VAL A 29 20.81 -1.63 -6.73
N PRO A 30 20.98 -2.87 -7.23
CA PRO A 30 20.20 -3.39 -8.36
C PRO A 30 18.68 -3.28 -8.19
N GLU A 31 18.19 -3.50 -6.98
CA GLU A 31 16.77 -3.42 -6.64
C GLU A 31 16.21 -1.99 -6.81
N LEU A 32 17.00 -1.00 -6.40
CA LEU A 32 16.65 0.40 -6.54
C LEU A 32 16.73 0.87 -8.00
N VAL A 33 17.71 0.39 -8.76
CA VAL A 33 17.79 0.65 -10.22
C VAL A 33 16.55 0.11 -10.93
N ALA A 34 16.15 -1.14 -10.65
CA ALA A 34 15.00 -1.76 -11.29
C ALA A 34 13.68 -1.00 -11.00
N LEU A 35 13.48 -0.52 -9.77
CA LEU A 35 12.31 0.29 -9.42
C LEU A 35 12.38 1.69 -10.06
N ALA A 36 13.56 2.30 -10.12
CA ALA A 36 13.75 3.63 -10.70
C ALA A 36 13.44 3.65 -12.21
N GLU A 37 13.76 2.59 -12.94
CA GLU A 37 13.40 2.45 -14.36
C GLU A 37 11.88 2.44 -14.56
N VAL A 38 11.15 1.67 -13.76
CA VAL A 38 9.67 1.64 -13.81
C VAL A 38 9.11 3.03 -13.49
N TYR A 39 9.59 3.66 -12.41
CA TYR A 39 9.16 5.00 -12.02
C TYR A 39 9.42 6.03 -13.13
N ALA A 40 10.60 6.00 -13.76
CA ALA A 40 10.96 6.90 -14.85
C ALA A 40 10.05 6.72 -16.07
N LEU A 41 9.70 5.48 -16.41
CA LEU A 41 8.76 5.18 -17.50
C LEU A 41 7.35 5.70 -17.18
N MET A 42 6.85 5.48 -15.95
CA MET A 42 5.55 6.02 -15.51
C MET A 42 5.51 7.54 -15.64
N VAL A 43 6.54 8.24 -15.17
CA VAL A 43 6.66 9.70 -15.31
C VAL A 43 6.74 10.13 -16.77
N TYR A 44 7.54 9.44 -17.59
CA TYR A 44 7.70 9.76 -19.00
C TYR A 44 6.38 9.62 -19.79
N TRP A 45 5.59 8.60 -19.50
CA TRP A 45 4.29 8.36 -20.13
C TRP A 45 3.13 9.11 -19.46
N HIS A 46 3.39 9.81 -18.35
CA HIS A 46 2.37 10.48 -17.53
C HIS A 46 1.29 9.52 -17.01
N GLU A 47 1.70 8.33 -16.57
CA GLU A 47 0.83 7.30 -16.01
C GLU A 47 1.05 7.15 -14.50
N ASP A 48 -0.05 7.11 -13.73
CA ASP A 48 -0.01 6.88 -12.28
C ASP A 48 -0.14 5.39 -11.92
N GLU A 49 -0.46 4.53 -12.89
CA GLU A 49 -0.74 3.12 -12.69
C GLU A 49 0.06 2.26 -13.68
N ALA A 50 0.67 1.19 -13.18
CA ALA A 50 1.34 0.18 -13.98
C ALA A 50 0.63 -1.18 -13.82
N ASP A 51 0.36 -1.86 -14.93
CA ASP A 51 -0.25 -3.19 -14.93
C ASP A 51 0.70 -4.25 -14.33
N GLU A 52 0.19 -5.09 -13.42
CA GLU A 52 0.94 -6.21 -12.83
C GLU A 52 1.50 -7.15 -13.90
N ALA A 53 0.75 -7.38 -14.99
CA ALA A 53 1.16 -8.33 -16.03
C ALA A 53 2.41 -7.88 -16.81
N GLY A 54 2.59 -6.56 -16.97
CA GLY A 54 3.74 -5.97 -17.67
C GLY A 54 4.94 -5.66 -16.77
N PHE A 55 4.82 -5.94 -15.47
CA PHE A 55 5.81 -5.47 -14.50
C PHE A 55 7.13 -6.27 -14.60
N PRO A 56 8.30 -5.61 -14.77
CA PRO A 56 9.57 -6.32 -14.91
C PRO A 56 9.88 -7.21 -13.69
N PRO A 57 10.35 -8.45 -13.87
CA PRO A 57 10.56 -9.40 -12.76
C PRO A 57 11.49 -8.89 -11.66
N ALA A 58 12.57 -8.19 -12.02
CA ALA A 58 13.51 -7.60 -11.05
C ALA A 58 12.86 -6.50 -10.21
N ALA A 59 12.08 -5.62 -10.85
CA ALA A 59 11.33 -4.58 -10.15
C ALA A 59 10.23 -5.20 -9.28
N MET A 60 9.54 -6.24 -9.75
CA MET A 60 8.51 -6.96 -8.98
C MET A 60 9.10 -7.57 -7.71
N ALA A 61 10.28 -8.20 -7.80
CA ALA A 61 10.98 -8.75 -6.64
C ALA A 61 11.37 -7.65 -5.64
N ALA A 62 11.91 -6.54 -6.13
CA ALA A 62 12.28 -5.38 -5.31
C ALA A 62 11.06 -4.74 -4.62
N TRP A 63 9.94 -4.63 -5.33
CA TRP A 63 8.68 -4.13 -4.79
C TRP A 63 8.07 -5.09 -3.75
N ARG A 64 8.09 -6.40 -3.99
CA ARG A 64 7.60 -7.42 -3.03
C ARG A 64 8.38 -7.37 -1.72
N ALA A 65 9.70 -7.17 -1.78
CA ALA A 65 10.53 -7.02 -0.60
C ALA A 65 10.10 -5.83 0.28
N TRP A 66 9.63 -4.73 -0.31
CA TRP A 66 9.00 -3.64 0.44
C TRP A 66 7.61 -4.02 0.96
N TYR A 67 6.76 -4.60 0.10
CA TYR A 67 5.39 -4.99 0.45
C TYR A 67 5.35 -5.89 1.70
N GLU A 68 6.29 -6.83 1.82
CA GLU A 68 6.42 -7.74 2.96
C GLU A 68 6.72 -7.03 4.29
N THR A 69 7.18 -5.78 4.26
CA THR A 69 7.37 -4.95 5.46
C THR A 69 6.12 -4.21 5.91
N THR A 70 5.06 -4.22 5.10
CA THR A 70 3.80 -3.53 5.39
C THR A 70 2.80 -4.47 6.11
N PRO A 71 1.83 -3.94 6.86
CA PRO A 71 0.79 -4.78 7.45
C PRO A 71 0.01 -5.56 6.39
N ASP A 72 -0.10 -6.89 6.57
CA ASP A 72 -0.81 -7.73 5.58
C ASP A 72 -2.31 -7.43 5.49
N THR A 73 -2.95 -6.93 6.55
CA THR A 73 -4.40 -6.71 6.58
C THR A 73 -4.80 -5.40 7.25
N PRO A 74 -5.81 -4.67 6.72
CA PRO A 74 -6.33 -3.46 7.35
C PRO A 74 -7.30 -3.75 8.51
N CYS A 75 -7.45 -5.02 8.90
CA CYS A 75 -8.41 -5.45 9.91
C CYS A 75 -8.05 -4.95 11.31
N ILE A 76 -9.04 -4.42 12.03
CA ILE A 76 -8.92 -3.97 13.43
C ILE A 76 -9.73 -4.83 14.41
N ALA A 77 -10.00 -6.09 14.03
CA ALA A 77 -10.84 -7.04 14.77
C ALA A 77 -12.26 -6.54 15.09
N ILE A 78 -12.80 -5.65 14.24
CA ILE A 78 -14.19 -5.19 14.29
C ILE A 78 -14.78 -5.42 12.91
N CYS A 79 -15.84 -6.25 12.85
CA CYS A 79 -16.48 -6.63 11.61
C CYS A 79 -17.98 -6.28 11.64
N SER A 80 -18.41 -5.48 10.68
CA SER A 80 -19.83 -5.15 10.50
C SER A 80 -20.45 -5.87 9.31
N THR A 81 -19.64 -6.45 8.41
CA THR A 81 -20.15 -7.24 7.29
C THR A 81 -20.77 -8.56 7.76
N SER A 82 -20.26 -9.14 8.86
CA SER A 82 -20.91 -10.28 9.53
C SER A 82 -22.30 -9.96 10.09
N GLN A 83 -22.65 -8.67 10.20
CA GLN A 83 -23.96 -8.18 10.65
C GLN A 83 -24.83 -7.70 9.46
N GLY A 84 -24.36 -7.87 8.22
CA GLY A 84 -25.12 -7.57 7.01
C GLY A 84 -24.72 -6.30 6.26
N ASP A 85 -23.70 -5.54 6.70
CA ASP A 85 -23.20 -4.40 5.91
C ASP A 85 -22.43 -4.89 4.66
N GLU A 86 -22.58 -4.22 3.52
CA GLU A 86 -21.79 -4.50 2.31
C GLU A 86 -20.33 -4.04 2.44
N GLN A 87 -20.11 -2.98 3.23
CA GLN A 87 -18.80 -2.41 3.51
C GLN A 87 -18.50 -2.48 5.00
N CYS A 88 -17.34 -3.02 5.37
CA CYS A 88 -16.95 -3.15 6.77
C CYS A 88 -16.63 -1.79 7.37
N LYS A 89 -17.45 -1.34 8.33
CA LYS A 89 -17.24 -0.06 9.06
C LYS A 89 -15.92 -0.03 9.83
N GLY A 90 -15.39 -1.19 10.23
CA GLY A 90 -14.12 -1.30 10.94
C GLY A 90 -12.91 -1.04 10.03
N CYS A 91 -12.73 -1.89 9.01
CA CYS A 91 -11.52 -1.87 8.17
C CYS A 91 -11.68 -1.17 6.81
N GLY A 92 -12.91 -0.88 6.37
CA GLY A 92 -13.19 -0.24 5.08
C GLY A 92 -13.20 -1.19 3.88
N ARG A 93 -12.97 -2.49 4.06
CA ARG A 93 -13.06 -3.51 2.99
C ARG A 93 -14.50 -3.86 2.65
N SER A 94 -14.78 -4.22 1.40
CA SER A 94 -16.09 -4.72 0.97
C SER A 94 -16.30 -6.15 1.47
N PHE A 95 -17.54 -6.63 1.48
CA PHE A 95 -17.84 -8.00 1.89
C PHE A 95 -17.09 -9.03 1.03
N ALA A 96 -16.97 -8.79 -0.27
CA ALA A 96 -16.21 -9.64 -1.17
C ALA A 96 -14.70 -9.62 -0.85
N GLU A 97 -14.11 -8.43 -0.62
CA GLU A 97 -12.70 -8.29 -0.23
C GLU A 97 -12.41 -8.94 1.13
N VAL A 98 -13.35 -8.87 2.08
CA VAL A 98 -13.21 -9.53 3.40
C VAL A 98 -13.17 -11.05 3.24
N GLN A 99 -14.06 -11.63 2.42
CA GLN A 99 -14.14 -13.08 2.22
C GLN A 99 -12.94 -13.64 1.45
N HIS A 100 -12.47 -12.93 0.43
CA HIS A 100 -11.46 -13.44 -0.50
C HIS A 100 -10.05 -12.96 -0.18
N TRP A 101 -9.84 -12.20 0.91
CA TRP A 101 -8.55 -11.55 1.23
C TRP A 101 -7.33 -12.48 1.11
N LEU A 102 -7.45 -13.72 1.59
CA LEU A 102 -6.34 -14.68 1.60
C LEU A 102 -5.98 -15.19 0.20
N ALA A 103 -6.91 -15.12 -0.75
CA ALA A 103 -6.69 -15.53 -2.13
C ALA A 103 -6.20 -14.38 -3.02
N MET A 104 -6.30 -13.13 -2.55
CA MET A 104 -5.89 -11.96 -3.32
C MET A 104 -4.36 -11.87 -3.44
N THR A 105 -3.87 -11.44 -4.61
CA THR A 105 -2.46 -11.16 -4.84
C THR A 105 -2.01 -9.93 -4.02
N PRO A 106 -0.70 -9.76 -3.76
CA PRO A 106 -0.19 -8.54 -3.14
C PRO A 106 -0.62 -7.26 -3.86
N VAL A 107 -0.67 -7.26 -5.19
CA VAL A 107 -1.07 -6.08 -5.98
C VAL A 107 -2.56 -5.79 -5.81
N GLU A 108 -3.40 -6.81 -5.82
CA GLU A 108 -4.84 -6.67 -5.53
C GLU A 108 -5.06 -6.13 -4.11
N LYS A 109 -4.32 -6.66 -3.13
CA LYS A 109 -4.37 -6.16 -1.74
C LYS A 109 -3.95 -4.69 -1.67
N ARG A 110 -2.91 -4.26 -2.40
CA ARG A 110 -2.50 -2.85 -2.46
C ARG A 110 -3.56 -1.94 -3.07
N THR A 111 -4.25 -2.40 -4.10
CA THR A 111 -5.39 -1.66 -4.67
C THR A 111 -6.46 -1.38 -3.60
N VAL A 112 -6.81 -2.40 -2.80
CA VAL A 112 -7.76 -2.24 -1.68
C VAL A 112 -7.22 -1.30 -0.62
N TRP A 113 -5.97 -1.47 -0.20
CA TRP A 113 -5.31 -0.61 0.78
C TRP A 113 -5.31 0.85 0.36
N ARG A 114 -4.97 1.13 -0.91
CA ARG A 114 -5.00 2.48 -1.46
C ARG A 114 -6.41 3.06 -1.42
N ARG A 115 -7.42 2.30 -1.90
CA ARG A 115 -8.83 2.71 -1.90
C ARG A 115 -9.30 3.11 -0.50
N ILE A 116 -9.14 2.22 0.49
CA ILE A 116 -9.63 2.48 1.85
C ILE A 116 -8.89 3.65 2.52
N THR A 117 -7.61 3.85 2.18
CA THR A 117 -6.80 4.95 2.72
C THR A 117 -7.26 6.29 2.18
N LEU A 118 -7.56 6.37 0.87
CA LEU A 118 -8.11 7.58 0.27
C LEU A 118 -9.54 7.88 0.73
N GLU A 119 -10.38 6.85 0.86
CA GLU A 119 -11.74 7.03 1.35
C GLU A 119 -11.75 7.50 2.81
N SER A 120 -10.83 7.00 3.64
CA SER A 120 -10.62 7.39 5.04
C SER A 120 -11.88 7.32 5.95
N SER A 121 -12.93 6.63 5.49
CA SER A 121 -14.26 6.64 6.11
C SER A 121 -14.43 5.59 7.22
N ALA A 122 -13.59 4.56 7.22
CA ALA A 122 -13.65 3.45 8.17
C ALA A 122 -13.13 3.84 9.57
N TRP A 123 -13.62 3.16 10.61
CA TRP A 123 -13.29 3.47 12.00
C TRP A 123 -11.81 3.34 12.34
N ARG A 124 -11.05 2.53 11.58
CA ARG A 124 -9.59 2.45 11.70
C ARG A 124 -8.86 3.77 11.47
N PHE A 125 -9.51 4.77 10.85
CA PHE A 125 -8.94 6.09 10.61
C PHE A 125 -9.43 7.14 11.62
N ASN A 126 -10.40 6.81 12.48
CA ASN A 126 -10.98 7.74 13.44
C ASN A 126 -11.23 7.10 14.81
N ARG A 127 -12.40 6.48 15.03
CA ARG A 127 -12.92 6.01 16.32
C ARG A 127 -12.06 4.92 16.97
N TYR A 128 -11.40 4.10 16.16
CA TYR A 128 -10.57 2.97 16.59
C TYR A 128 -9.20 3.00 15.91
N ALA A 129 -8.64 4.19 15.70
CA ALA A 129 -7.35 4.38 15.05
C ALA A 129 -6.18 3.74 15.81
N GLU A 130 -6.32 3.58 17.13
CA GLU A 130 -5.35 2.90 17.99
C GLU A 130 -5.23 1.40 17.70
N ARG A 131 -6.22 0.80 17.00
CA ARG A 131 -6.23 -0.64 16.67
C ARG A 131 -5.59 -0.95 15.32
N ALA A 132 -5.24 0.05 14.52
CA ALA A 132 -4.56 -0.17 13.24
C ALA A 132 -3.13 -0.68 13.48
N ALA A 133 -2.68 -1.65 12.69
CA ALA A 133 -1.37 -2.28 12.87
C ALA A 133 -0.21 -1.30 12.58
N GLU A 134 -0.42 -0.37 11.66
CA GLU A 134 0.49 0.76 11.40
C GLU A 134 0.48 1.84 12.50
N GLY A 135 -0.39 1.70 13.51
CA GLY A 135 -0.66 2.73 14.52
C GLY A 135 -1.54 3.86 14.00
N SER A 136 -1.86 4.83 14.86
CA SER A 136 -2.53 6.05 14.41
C SER A 136 -1.55 6.85 13.56
N THR A 137 -1.85 7.04 12.28
CA THR A 137 -1.17 8.04 11.45
C THR A 137 -1.31 9.38 12.17
N PRO A 138 -0.24 10.14 12.43
CA PRO A 138 -0.33 11.44 13.10
C PRO A 138 -0.90 12.46 12.11
N ALA A 139 -2.21 12.38 11.87
CA ALA A 139 -2.99 13.48 11.34
C ALA A 139 -3.85 14.00 12.50
N GLU A 140 -3.52 15.21 12.95
CA GLU A 140 -4.30 16.04 13.88
C GLU A 140 -4.34 15.53 15.34
N ALA A 141 -3.23 15.74 16.04
CA ALA A 141 -3.33 16.20 17.43
C ALA A 141 -4.24 17.44 17.43
N LYS A 142 -5.53 17.23 17.73
CA LYS A 142 -6.55 18.24 18.00
C LYS A 142 -5.90 19.50 18.58
N ALA A 143 -5.90 20.60 17.82
CA ALA A 143 -5.71 21.91 18.42
C ALA A 143 -6.82 22.08 19.48
N PRO A 144 -6.49 22.37 20.75
CA PRO A 144 -7.53 22.68 21.74
C PRO A 144 -8.21 23.99 21.31
N ALA A 145 -9.54 24.00 21.48
CA ALA A 145 -10.41 25.13 21.21
C ALA A 145 -10.06 26.39 22.04
#